data_AF-A0A9E6ERY4-F1
#
_entry.id   AF-A0A9E6ERY4-F1
#
_cell.length_a   1.000
_cell.length_b   1.000
_cell.length_c   1.000
_cell.angle_alpha   90.00
_cell.angle_beta   90.00
_cell.angle_gamma   90.00
#
_symmetry.space_group_name_H-M   'P 1'
#
loop_
_entity.id
_entity.type
_entity.pdbx_description
1 polymer ?
#
loop_
_entity_poly.entity_id
_entity_poly.type
_entity_poly.pdbx_seq_one_letter_code
_entity_poly.pdbx_strand_id
1 'polypeptide(L)'
;MKRQIITIDEKKCTGCGDCIPGCPEGALQVIDGKARLISDLFCDGLGACIGHCPTGAMNIVTREAEPYDEKRVMHESIAKGGANVISAHLRHLMDHSQNEFVQQALEYLEEKGIANPLENEAVQQPAAQHAAHAGHHHAPHAGGCPGSRTIDFNTNGKTKAAVAAMPGAQVQSALHQWPIQLHLVSPQAPYFQGSDLLLAADCAAFAVGDFHGSFMRGKSLAIACPKLDSGMDIYVDKLAAMIDMSHINTITVAIMEVPCCGGLMSIVAEAQRKASRKVPVKKVVISLQGETLLEEWV
;
A
#
# COMPACT_ATOMS: atom_id res chain seq x y z
N MET A 1 33.49 -7.83 0.30
CA MET A 1 33.30 -6.83 -0.78
C MET A 1 32.43 -5.71 -0.24
N LYS A 2 32.62 -4.47 -0.69
CA LYS A 2 31.71 -3.38 -0.29
C LYS A 2 30.35 -3.57 -0.95
N ARG A 3 29.30 -3.65 -0.14
CA ARG A 3 27.92 -3.74 -0.59
C ARG A 3 26.98 -3.06 0.40
N GLN A 4 25.75 -2.82 -0.05
CA GLN A 4 24.69 -2.32 0.80
C GLN A 4 24.19 -3.43 1.73
N ILE A 5 24.06 -3.12 3.01
CA ILE A 5 23.63 -4.08 4.03
C ILE A 5 22.81 -3.38 5.12
N ILE A 6 21.88 -4.12 5.69
CA ILE A 6 21.06 -3.62 6.80
C ILE A 6 21.89 -3.52 8.07
N THR A 7 21.75 -2.40 8.75
CA THR A 7 22.31 -2.14 10.09
C THR A 7 21.19 -1.68 11.01
N ILE A 8 21.28 -2.12 12.27
CA ILE A 8 20.24 -1.92 13.29
C ILE A 8 20.82 -1.06 14.41
N ASP A 9 20.20 0.09 14.67
CA ASP A 9 20.54 0.95 15.80
C ASP A 9 20.05 0.30 17.10
N GLU A 10 20.97 -0.28 17.87
CA GLU A 10 20.66 -0.98 19.11
C GLU A 10 19.99 -0.09 20.18
N LYS A 11 20.23 1.24 20.12
CA LYS A 11 19.61 2.19 21.07
C LYS A 11 18.13 2.40 20.77
N LYS A 12 17.75 2.34 19.49
CA LYS A 12 16.35 2.50 19.05
C LYS A 12 15.60 1.18 18.97
N CYS A 13 16.30 0.07 18.75
CA CYS A 13 15.67 -1.23 18.62
C CYS A 13 15.06 -1.67 19.97
N THR A 14 13.78 -2.04 19.98
CA THR A 14 13.10 -2.54 21.19
C THR A 14 13.02 -4.07 21.24
N GLY A 15 13.43 -4.75 20.17
CA GLY A 15 13.30 -6.21 20.07
C GLY A 15 11.89 -6.72 19.77
N CYS A 16 10.96 -5.85 19.34
CA CYS A 16 9.58 -6.20 19.02
C CYS A 16 9.45 -7.30 17.94
N GLY A 17 10.40 -7.37 17.00
CA GLY A 17 10.44 -8.40 15.97
C GLY A 17 9.59 -8.10 14.72
N ASP A 18 8.90 -6.96 14.65
CA ASP A 18 8.01 -6.57 13.54
C ASP A 18 8.70 -6.56 12.16
N CYS A 19 10.03 -6.39 12.15
CA CYS A 19 10.86 -6.44 10.95
C CYS A 19 11.10 -7.85 10.39
N ILE A 20 10.90 -8.91 11.19
CA ILE A 20 11.23 -10.29 10.81
C ILE A 20 10.29 -10.79 9.70
N PRO A 21 8.94 -10.63 9.81
CA PRO A 21 8.04 -10.99 8.71
C PRO A 21 8.30 -10.19 7.43
N GLY A 22 8.89 -8.99 7.54
CA GLY A 22 9.23 -8.12 6.42
C GLY A 22 10.57 -8.43 5.75
N CYS A 23 11.26 -9.53 6.11
CA CYS A 23 12.50 -9.96 5.47
C CYS A 23 12.26 -11.26 4.68
N PRO A 24 12.08 -11.18 3.36
CA PRO A 24 11.83 -12.35 2.50
C PRO A 24 12.97 -13.37 2.47
N GLU A 25 14.18 -12.99 2.89
CA GLU A 25 15.38 -13.82 2.94
C GLU A 25 15.48 -14.61 4.26
N GLY A 26 14.71 -14.21 5.28
CA GLY A 26 14.80 -14.75 6.63
C GLY A 26 16.12 -14.41 7.35
N ALA A 27 16.75 -13.28 7.02
CA ALA A 27 18.04 -12.87 7.54
C ALA A 27 18.01 -12.29 8.98
N LEU A 28 16.83 -12.12 9.57
CA LEU A 28 16.63 -11.45 10.85
C LEU A 28 16.11 -12.40 11.93
N GLN A 29 16.64 -12.26 13.15
CA GLN A 29 16.13 -12.92 14.35
C GLN A 29 16.19 -11.98 15.56
N VAL A 30 15.37 -12.25 16.59
CA VAL A 30 15.52 -11.57 17.88
C VAL A 30 16.53 -12.36 18.73
N ILE A 31 17.65 -11.74 19.05
CA ILE A 31 18.72 -12.30 19.89
C ILE A 31 19.03 -11.26 20.98
N ASP A 32 19.03 -11.69 22.24
CA ASP A 32 19.25 -10.82 23.41
C ASP A 32 18.29 -9.62 23.48
N GLY A 33 17.02 -9.83 23.10
CA GLY A 33 15.99 -8.78 23.11
C GLY A 33 16.21 -7.70 22.05
N LYS A 34 17.01 -7.96 21.00
CA LYS A 34 17.24 -7.05 19.87
C LYS A 34 17.11 -7.80 18.56
N ALA A 35 16.58 -7.13 17.54
CA ALA A 35 16.68 -7.65 16.18
C ALA A 35 18.15 -7.66 15.75
N ARG A 36 18.62 -8.79 15.22
CA ARG A 36 19.98 -8.97 14.71
C ARG A 36 19.93 -9.63 13.34
N LEU A 37 20.89 -9.25 12.51
CA LEU A 37 21.20 -9.97 11.28
C LEU A 37 21.98 -11.24 11.66
N ILE A 38 21.47 -12.42 11.26
CA ILE A 38 22.13 -13.69 11.62
C ILE A 38 23.35 -13.98 10.75
N SER A 39 23.39 -13.44 9.53
CA SER A 39 24.52 -13.53 8.61
C SER A 39 24.42 -12.44 7.55
N ASP A 40 25.55 -11.82 7.22
CA ASP A 40 25.67 -10.85 6.12
C ASP A 40 25.32 -11.47 4.76
N LEU A 41 25.58 -12.76 4.59
CA LEU A 41 25.35 -13.50 3.37
C LEU A 41 23.85 -13.72 3.08
N PHE A 42 22.99 -13.64 4.10
CA PHE A 42 21.54 -13.70 3.92
C PHE A 42 20.90 -12.34 3.66
N CYS A 43 21.60 -11.24 3.92
CA CYS A 43 21.09 -9.92 3.60
C CYS A 43 21.32 -9.64 2.11
N ASP A 44 20.25 -9.37 1.36
CA ASP A 44 20.33 -8.93 -0.04
C ASP A 44 20.75 -7.44 -0.16
N GLY A 45 20.44 -6.64 0.86
CA GLY A 45 20.69 -5.20 0.91
C GLY A 45 19.58 -4.34 0.33
N LEU A 46 18.41 -4.90 0.01
CA LEU A 46 17.30 -4.19 -0.64
C LEU A 46 16.39 -3.44 0.34
N GLY A 47 16.38 -3.85 1.61
CA GLY A 47 15.75 -3.07 2.68
C GLY A 47 14.24 -3.23 2.84
N ALA A 48 13.66 -4.36 2.40
CA ALA A 48 12.26 -4.70 2.63
C ALA A 48 11.84 -4.58 4.12
N CYS A 49 12.76 -4.88 5.04
CA CYS A 49 12.52 -4.83 6.48
C CYS A 49 12.46 -3.41 7.08
N ILE A 50 12.90 -2.36 6.36
CA ILE A 50 13.07 -1.02 6.94
C ILE A 50 11.72 -0.38 7.29
N GLY A 51 10.75 -0.47 6.38
CA GLY A 51 9.41 0.09 6.59
C GLY A 51 8.63 -0.58 7.72
N HIS A 52 9.08 -1.76 8.16
CA HIS A 52 8.44 -2.56 9.21
C HIS A 52 8.94 -2.20 10.62
N CYS A 53 9.94 -1.31 10.75
CA CYS A 53 10.50 -0.95 12.05
C CYS A 53 9.76 0.26 12.66
N PRO A 54 8.91 0.09 13.70
CA PRO A 54 8.12 1.20 14.26
C PRO A 54 8.98 2.27 14.95
N THR A 55 10.21 1.95 15.34
CA THR A 55 11.13 2.90 15.99
C THR A 55 12.15 3.51 15.04
N GLY A 56 12.13 3.15 13.75
CA GLY A 56 13.10 3.63 12.76
C GLY A 56 14.54 3.24 13.09
N ALA A 57 14.76 2.04 13.64
CA ALA A 57 16.08 1.53 14.02
C ALA A 57 16.90 0.98 12.84
N MET A 58 16.27 0.69 11.70
CA MET A 58 16.93 0.05 10.55
C MET A 58 17.43 1.05 9.52
N ASN A 59 18.64 0.83 9.02
CA ASN A 59 19.28 1.66 8.02
C ASN A 59 20.05 0.81 7.01
N ILE A 60 20.19 1.28 5.77
CA ILE A 60 21.12 0.70 4.80
C ILE A 60 22.44 1.44 4.91
N VAL A 61 23.53 0.69 5.06
CA VAL A 61 24.89 1.23 5.02
C VAL A 61 25.71 0.47 3.99
N THR A 62 26.72 1.14 3.43
CA THR A 62 27.72 0.47 2.59
C THR A 62 28.91 0.10 3.46
N ARG A 63 29.16 -1.19 3.69
CA ARG A 63 30.35 -1.69 4.42
C ARG A 63 30.91 -2.95 3.76
N GLU A 64 32.10 -3.36 4.20
CA GLU A 64 32.61 -4.68 3.85
C GLU A 64 31.72 -5.75 4.49
N ALA A 65 31.27 -6.68 3.64
CA ALA A 65 30.43 -7.80 4.01
C ALA A 65 30.70 -8.99 3.06
N GLU A 66 30.29 -10.18 3.50
CA GLU A 66 30.24 -11.36 2.64
C GLU A 66 29.24 -11.14 1.49
N PRO A 67 29.52 -11.70 0.30
CA PRO A 67 28.57 -11.65 -0.81
C PRO A 67 27.28 -12.38 -0.47
N TYR A 68 26.18 -11.94 -1.06
CA TYR A 68 24.89 -12.63 -0.97
C TYR A 68 24.97 -13.93 -1.75
N ASP A 69 24.42 -14.99 -1.19
CA ASP A 69 24.41 -16.32 -1.80
C ASP A 69 22.98 -16.86 -1.79
N GLU A 70 22.33 -16.71 -2.94
CA GLU A 70 20.94 -17.08 -3.16
C GLU A 70 20.70 -18.58 -2.95
N LYS A 71 21.56 -19.44 -3.48
CA LYS A 71 21.40 -20.90 -3.32
C LYS A 71 21.51 -21.32 -1.85
N ARG A 72 22.38 -20.67 -1.08
CA ARG A 72 22.46 -20.89 0.39
C ARG A 72 21.24 -20.37 1.13
N VAL A 73 20.74 -19.17 0.79
CA VAL A 73 19.50 -18.63 1.37
C VAL A 73 18.32 -19.58 1.11
N MET A 74 18.20 -20.07 -0.12
CA MET A 74 17.18 -21.05 -0.49
C MET A 74 17.29 -22.33 0.34
N HIS A 75 18.49 -22.88 0.47
CA HIS A 75 18.73 -24.11 1.23
C HIS A 75 18.51 -23.97 2.73
N GLU A 76 19.03 -22.90 3.32
CA GLU A 76 19.10 -22.75 4.77
C GLU A 76 17.82 -22.14 5.36
N SER A 77 17.16 -21.26 4.62
CA SER A 77 16.03 -20.43 5.08
C SER A 77 14.72 -20.72 4.32
N ILE A 78 14.70 -20.52 2.99
CA ILE A 78 13.45 -20.37 2.24
C ILE A 78 12.75 -21.72 1.97
N ALA A 79 13.47 -22.73 1.48
CA ALA A 79 12.88 -23.99 1.06
C ALA A 79 12.17 -24.74 2.19
N LYS A 80 12.65 -24.56 3.44
CA LYS A 80 12.05 -25.16 4.65
C LYS A 80 10.70 -24.54 5.00
N GLY A 81 10.42 -23.33 4.53
CA GLY A 81 9.17 -22.61 4.77
C GLY A 81 8.00 -23.06 3.89
N GLY A 82 8.24 -23.92 2.90
CA GLY A 82 7.22 -24.44 1.99
C GLY A 82 6.79 -23.45 0.89
N ALA A 83 5.76 -23.83 0.13
CA ALA A 83 5.37 -23.17 -1.12
C ALA A 83 5.09 -21.65 -0.99
N ASN A 84 4.43 -21.22 0.09
CA ASN A 84 4.10 -19.80 0.28
C ASN A 84 5.34 -18.95 0.56
N VAL A 85 6.32 -19.48 1.32
CA VAL A 85 7.57 -18.77 1.62
C VAL A 85 8.44 -18.68 0.38
N ILE A 86 8.53 -19.75 -0.40
CA ILE A 86 9.21 -19.76 -1.70
C ILE A 86 8.56 -18.75 -2.65
N SER A 87 7.23 -18.73 -2.73
CA SER A 87 6.47 -17.80 -3.58
C SER A 87 6.71 -16.33 -3.18
N ALA A 88 6.69 -16.02 -1.87
CA ALA A 88 6.97 -14.67 -1.37
C ALA A 88 8.42 -14.23 -1.68
N HIS A 89 9.39 -15.13 -1.50
CA HIS A 89 10.79 -14.87 -1.78
C HIS A 89 11.04 -14.61 -3.27
N LEU A 90 10.52 -15.47 -4.16
CA LEU A 90 10.65 -15.29 -5.61
C LEU A 90 10.02 -13.97 -6.09
N ARG A 91 8.84 -13.61 -5.58
CA ARG A 91 8.20 -12.31 -5.92
C ARG A 91 9.06 -11.13 -5.49
N HIS A 92 9.62 -11.16 -4.27
CA HIS A 92 10.52 -10.11 -3.80
C HIS A 92 11.71 -9.90 -4.74
N LEU A 93 12.38 -10.99 -5.14
CA LEU A 93 13.50 -10.90 -6.09
C LEU A 93 13.05 -10.32 -7.45
N MET A 94 11.88 -10.71 -7.94
CA MET A 94 11.31 -10.21 -9.20
C MET A 94 10.91 -8.72 -9.11
N ASP A 95 10.26 -8.30 -8.02
CA ASP A 95 9.82 -6.91 -7.79
C ASP A 95 11.02 -5.94 -7.75
N HIS A 96 12.18 -6.44 -7.32
CA HIS A 96 13.44 -5.70 -7.31
C HIS A 96 14.36 -5.98 -8.50
N SER A 97 13.83 -6.61 -9.57
CA SER A 97 14.56 -6.89 -10.82
C SER A 97 15.88 -7.66 -10.63
N GLN A 98 15.96 -8.52 -9.61
CA GLN A 98 17.14 -9.33 -9.30
C GLN A 98 17.22 -10.60 -10.17
N ASN A 99 17.24 -10.43 -11.49
CA ASN A 99 17.08 -11.54 -12.45
C ASN A 99 18.09 -12.69 -12.26
N GLU A 100 19.34 -12.37 -11.92
CA GLU A 100 20.38 -13.38 -11.68
C GLU A 100 20.08 -14.24 -10.44
N PHE A 101 19.53 -13.63 -9.38
CA PHE A 101 19.14 -14.36 -8.17
C PHE A 101 17.83 -15.13 -8.39
N VAL A 102 16.87 -14.57 -9.12
CA VAL A 102 15.68 -15.34 -9.54
C VAL A 102 16.09 -16.62 -10.27
N GLN A 103 17.03 -16.53 -11.21
CA GLN A 103 17.52 -17.71 -11.92
C GLN A 103 18.18 -18.72 -10.96
N GLN A 104 19.06 -18.27 -10.06
CA GLN A 104 19.70 -19.15 -9.08
C GLN A 104 18.70 -19.84 -8.14
N ALA A 105 17.64 -19.14 -7.74
CA ALA A 105 16.56 -19.68 -6.92
C ALA A 105 15.76 -20.77 -7.67
N LEU A 106 15.43 -20.52 -8.94
CA LEU A 106 14.73 -21.48 -9.80
C LEU A 106 15.58 -22.73 -10.08
N GLU A 107 16.87 -22.55 -10.37
CA GLU A 107 17.82 -23.66 -10.52
C GLU A 107 17.87 -24.52 -9.25
N TYR A 108 17.91 -23.89 -8.06
CA TYR A 108 17.89 -24.60 -6.79
C TYR A 108 16.60 -25.45 -6.63
N LEU A 109 15.43 -24.91 -6.98
CA LEU A 109 14.16 -25.63 -6.90
C LEU A 109 14.16 -26.85 -7.82
N GLU A 110 14.67 -26.70 -9.05
CA GLU A 110 14.82 -27.79 -10.02
C GLU A 110 15.78 -28.87 -9.49
N GLU A 111 16.98 -28.48 -9.03
CA GLU A 111 18.00 -29.39 -8.47
C GLU A 111 17.48 -30.21 -7.28
N LYS A 112 16.56 -29.65 -6.49
CA LYS A 112 15.96 -30.30 -5.31
C LYS A 112 14.62 -30.98 -5.58
N GLY A 113 14.09 -30.89 -6.80
CA GLY A 113 12.78 -31.44 -7.16
C GLY A 113 11.63 -30.78 -6.40
N ILE A 114 11.77 -29.50 -6.03
CA ILE A 114 10.72 -28.73 -5.36
C ILE A 114 9.89 -28.03 -6.42
N ALA A 115 8.56 -28.19 -6.38
CA ALA A 115 7.68 -27.55 -7.34
C ALA A 115 7.78 -26.02 -7.24
N ASN A 116 7.91 -25.35 -8.39
CA ASN A 116 7.87 -23.89 -8.45
C ASN A 116 6.44 -23.41 -8.14
N PRO A 117 6.21 -22.70 -7.02
CA PRO A 117 4.87 -22.27 -6.64
C PRO A 117 4.31 -21.21 -7.61
N LEU A 118 5.16 -20.47 -8.33
CA LEU A 118 4.71 -19.44 -9.28
C LEU A 118 4.22 -20.00 -10.62
N GLU A 119 4.64 -21.22 -11.01
CA GLU A 119 4.15 -21.88 -12.24
C GLU A 119 2.68 -22.30 -12.13
N ASN A 120 2.23 -22.68 -10.93
CA ASN A 120 0.84 -23.03 -10.67
C ASN A 120 -0.07 -21.80 -10.48
N GLU A 121 0.50 -20.60 -10.33
CA GLU A 121 -0.25 -19.35 -10.17
C GLU A 121 -0.78 -18.77 -11.50
N ALA A 122 -0.36 -19.32 -12.65
CA ALA A 122 -0.96 -18.98 -13.95
C ALA A 122 -2.46 -19.34 -14.05
N VAL A 123 -3.01 -20.09 -13.08
CA VAL A 123 -4.43 -20.45 -13.00
C VAL A 123 -5.15 -19.87 -11.78
N GLN A 124 -4.44 -19.38 -10.75
CA GLN A 124 -5.06 -18.78 -9.57
C GLN A 124 -4.14 -17.69 -9.00
N GLN A 125 -4.47 -16.43 -9.25
CA GLN A 125 -3.88 -15.28 -8.56
C GLN A 125 -4.07 -15.45 -7.04
N PRO A 126 -3.01 -15.52 -6.22
CA PRO A 126 -3.17 -15.36 -4.80
C PRO A 126 -3.17 -13.87 -4.50
N ALA A 127 -4.28 -13.40 -3.93
CA ALA A 127 -4.37 -12.10 -3.29
C ALA A 127 -3.20 -11.93 -2.30
N ALA A 128 -2.49 -10.81 -2.41
CA ALA A 128 -1.43 -10.41 -1.49
C ALA A 128 -1.94 -10.46 -0.03
N GLN A 129 -1.54 -11.50 0.70
CA GLN A 129 -1.78 -11.62 2.13
C GLN A 129 -0.68 -10.86 2.87
N HIS A 130 -0.95 -9.59 3.16
CA HIS A 130 -0.23 -8.88 4.22
C HIS A 130 -0.75 -9.42 5.56
N ALA A 131 0.00 -10.32 6.17
CA ALA A 131 -0.25 -10.79 7.52
C ALA A 131 0.21 -9.72 8.52
N ALA A 132 -0.73 -8.99 9.11
CA ALA A 132 -0.53 -8.31 10.38
C ALA A 132 -0.73 -9.29 11.53
N HIS A 133 0.19 -9.28 12.49
CA HIS A 133 0.07 -9.97 13.78
C HIS A 133 -1.25 -9.64 14.49
N ALA A 134 -1.86 -10.66 15.10
CA ALA A 134 -2.22 -10.60 16.51
C ALA A 134 -2.54 -12.01 17.01
N GLY A 135 -1.85 -12.44 18.07
CA GLY A 135 -2.37 -13.51 18.91
C GLY A 135 -3.69 -13.06 19.52
N HIS A 136 -4.76 -13.78 19.21
CA HIS A 136 -5.84 -14.18 20.12
C HIS A 136 -6.69 -15.22 19.41
N HIS A 137 -6.88 -16.37 20.06
CA HIS A 137 -7.71 -17.47 19.56
C HIS A 137 -9.15 -17.01 19.35
N HIS A 138 -9.58 -16.89 18.10
CA HIS A 138 -10.98 -16.96 17.72
C HIS A 138 -11.14 -17.81 16.45
N ALA A 139 -12.20 -18.63 16.43
CA ALA A 139 -12.55 -19.61 15.41
C ALA A 139 -12.58 -19.02 13.98
N PRO A 140 -12.37 -19.84 12.93
CA PRO A 140 -12.16 -19.34 11.58
C PRO A 140 -13.47 -18.79 11.01
N HIS A 141 -13.56 -17.47 10.89
CA HIS A 141 -14.51 -16.81 10.02
C HIS A 141 -13.87 -16.64 8.63
N ALA A 142 -14.40 -17.35 7.64
CA ALA A 142 -14.01 -17.27 6.24
C ALA A 142 -14.47 -15.94 5.62
N GLY A 143 -13.77 -14.86 5.93
CA GLY A 143 -13.95 -13.55 5.32
C GLY A 143 -12.79 -12.65 5.66
N GLY A 144 -12.08 -12.12 4.66
CA GLY A 144 -10.96 -11.20 4.87
C GLY A 144 -11.35 -9.96 5.68
N CYS A 145 -10.34 -9.19 6.12
CA CYS A 145 -10.55 -7.98 6.93
C CYS A 145 -11.60 -7.07 6.26
N PRO A 146 -12.71 -6.73 6.96
CA PRO A 146 -13.71 -5.80 6.43
C PRO A 146 -13.09 -4.46 6.00
N GLY A 147 -11.97 -4.09 6.63
CA GLY A 147 -11.18 -2.89 6.32
C GLY A 147 -10.63 -2.82 4.88
N SER A 148 -10.41 -3.95 4.20
CA SER A 148 -9.95 -3.99 2.80
C SER A 148 -10.98 -4.59 1.84
N ARG A 149 -12.15 -4.99 2.35
CA ARG A 149 -13.21 -5.56 1.53
C ARG A 149 -13.86 -4.46 0.68
N THR A 150 -13.83 -4.63 -0.63
CA THR A 150 -14.61 -3.82 -1.57
C THR A 150 -16.10 -3.94 -1.26
N ILE A 151 -16.72 -2.85 -0.84
CA ILE A 151 -18.13 -2.75 -0.52
C ILE A 151 -18.69 -1.51 -1.23
N ASP A 152 -19.80 -1.69 -1.94
CA ASP A 152 -20.58 -0.62 -2.53
C ASP A 152 -21.91 -0.50 -1.77
N PHE A 153 -22.10 0.61 -1.06
CA PHE A 153 -23.30 0.88 -0.27
C PHE A 153 -24.52 1.25 -1.14
N ASN A 154 -24.32 1.64 -2.41
CA ASN A 154 -25.43 1.97 -3.33
C ASN A 154 -26.18 0.72 -3.83
N THR A 155 -25.54 -0.46 -3.79
CA THR A 155 -26.18 -1.73 -4.22
C THR A 155 -27.38 -2.15 -3.36
N ASN A 156 -27.60 -1.50 -2.21
CA ASN A 156 -28.74 -1.75 -1.31
C ASN A 156 -30.00 -0.91 -1.59
N GLY A 157 -30.12 -0.26 -2.77
CA GLY A 157 -31.41 0.14 -3.33
C GLY A 157 -32.26 1.13 -2.50
N LYS A 158 -31.64 1.94 -1.64
CA LYS A 158 -32.34 3.02 -0.91
C LYS A 158 -31.83 4.38 -1.36
N THR A 159 -32.17 4.77 -2.59
CA THR A 159 -32.21 6.18 -2.99
C THR A 159 -33.28 6.88 -2.15
N LYS A 160 -32.89 7.38 -0.97
CA LYS A 160 -33.73 8.33 -0.25
C LYS A 160 -33.53 9.69 -0.89
N ALA A 161 -34.59 10.16 -1.56
CA ALA A 161 -34.69 11.50 -2.10
C ALA A 161 -34.25 12.53 -1.04
N ALA A 162 -33.55 13.57 -1.50
CA ALA A 162 -33.12 14.69 -0.68
C ALA A 162 -34.34 15.34 0.00
N VAL A 163 -34.56 15.01 1.27
CA VAL A 163 -35.50 15.75 2.11
C VAL A 163 -34.79 17.02 2.52
N ALA A 164 -35.39 18.17 2.20
CA ALA A 164 -34.90 19.47 2.61
C ALA A 164 -34.54 19.46 4.10
N ALA A 165 -33.34 19.93 4.43
CA ALA A 165 -32.81 19.92 5.79
C ALA A 165 -33.72 20.75 6.70
N MET A 166 -34.52 20.08 7.53
CA MET A 166 -35.17 20.72 8.66
C MET A 166 -34.15 20.88 9.79
N PRO A 167 -34.20 21.99 10.56
CA PRO A 167 -33.37 22.13 11.76
C PRO A 167 -33.59 20.92 12.69
N GLY A 168 -32.53 20.18 13.00
CA GLY A 168 -32.58 18.98 13.86
C GLY A 168 -32.71 17.64 13.14
N ALA A 169 -32.73 17.60 11.80
CA ALA A 169 -32.66 16.34 11.05
C ALA A 169 -31.24 15.73 11.11
N GLN A 170 -31.15 14.43 11.36
CA GLN A 170 -29.88 13.70 11.36
C GLN A 170 -29.27 13.68 9.96
N VAL A 171 -28.06 14.24 9.82
CA VAL A 171 -27.33 14.28 8.54
C VAL A 171 -26.95 12.86 8.15
N GLN A 172 -27.38 12.44 6.95
CA GLN A 172 -27.01 11.14 6.40
C GLN A 172 -25.62 11.22 5.77
N SER A 173 -24.81 10.18 5.97
CA SER A 173 -23.51 10.06 5.32
C SER A 173 -23.66 10.06 3.80
N ALA A 174 -22.84 10.87 3.14
CA ALA A 174 -22.70 10.87 1.68
C ALA A 174 -21.71 9.80 1.16
N LEU A 175 -21.08 9.01 2.04
CA LEU A 175 -20.14 7.97 1.64
C LEU A 175 -20.90 6.76 1.08
N HIS A 176 -20.56 6.33 -0.14
CA HIS A 176 -21.23 5.20 -0.79
C HIS A 176 -20.32 3.99 -1.00
N GLN A 177 -19.06 4.00 -0.58
CA GLN A 177 -18.16 2.89 -0.75
C GLN A 177 -17.16 2.68 0.41
N TRP A 178 -16.57 1.49 0.44
CA TRP A 178 -15.45 1.13 1.30
C TRP A 178 -14.53 0.11 0.58
N PRO A 179 -13.19 0.13 0.80
CA PRO A 179 -12.42 1.11 1.58
C PRO A 179 -12.34 2.48 0.92
N ILE A 180 -11.79 3.46 1.65
CA ILE A 180 -11.57 4.83 1.14
C ILE A 180 -10.09 5.21 1.03
N GLN A 181 -9.20 4.46 1.66
CA GLN A 181 -7.75 4.70 1.59
C GLN A 181 -7.22 4.34 0.19
N LEU A 182 -6.53 5.25 -0.49
CA LEU A 182 -6.01 5.02 -1.84
C LEU A 182 -5.09 3.79 -1.88
N HIS A 183 -4.39 3.53 -0.78
CA HIS A 183 -3.58 2.33 -0.60
C HIS A 183 -4.38 1.03 -0.66
N LEU A 184 -5.63 1.02 -0.18
CA LEU A 184 -6.47 -0.18 -0.07
C LEU A 184 -7.45 -0.34 -1.22
N VAL A 185 -7.88 0.75 -1.86
CA VAL A 185 -8.87 0.66 -2.93
C VAL A 185 -8.32 -0.02 -4.18
N SER A 186 -9.18 -0.80 -4.84
CA SER A 186 -8.93 -1.33 -6.17
C SER A 186 -9.31 -0.29 -7.23
N PRO A 187 -8.43 0.05 -8.18
CA PRO A 187 -8.74 0.99 -9.26
C PRO A 187 -9.97 0.64 -10.08
N GLN A 188 -10.26 -0.66 -10.23
CA GLN A 188 -11.36 -1.19 -11.04
C GLN A 188 -12.64 -1.47 -10.26
N ALA A 189 -12.71 -1.08 -8.98
CA ALA A 189 -13.89 -1.32 -8.16
C ALA A 189 -15.16 -0.71 -8.80
N PRO A 190 -16.33 -1.37 -8.72
CA PRO A 190 -17.55 -0.95 -9.42
C PRO A 190 -17.96 0.50 -9.15
N TYR A 191 -17.77 0.97 -7.92
CA TYR A 191 -18.10 2.34 -7.53
C TYR A 191 -17.21 3.41 -8.17
N PHE A 192 -16.07 3.06 -8.80
CA PHE A 192 -15.27 4.02 -9.56
C PHE A 192 -15.68 4.13 -11.04
N GLN A 193 -16.44 3.17 -11.55
CA GLN A 193 -16.82 3.10 -12.97
C GLN A 193 -17.64 4.33 -13.38
N GLY A 194 -17.09 5.17 -14.27
CA GLY A 194 -17.74 6.39 -14.74
C GLY A 194 -18.08 7.38 -13.61
N SER A 195 -17.31 7.37 -12.52
CA SER A 195 -17.56 8.23 -11.35
C SER A 195 -16.81 9.56 -11.43
N ASP A 196 -17.28 10.56 -10.69
CA ASP A 196 -16.45 11.70 -10.30
C ASP A 196 -15.60 11.30 -9.09
N LEU A 197 -14.27 11.33 -9.20
CA LEU A 197 -13.35 11.01 -8.11
C LEU A 197 -13.15 12.23 -7.22
N LEU A 198 -13.26 12.05 -5.90
CA LEU A 198 -12.74 12.98 -4.89
C LEU A 198 -11.48 12.36 -4.29
N LEU A 199 -10.32 12.90 -4.64
CA LEU A 199 -9.05 12.58 -4.00
C LEU A 199 -8.78 13.61 -2.91
N ALA A 200 -8.93 13.23 -1.64
CA ALA A 200 -8.81 14.16 -0.52
C ALA A 200 -7.61 13.86 0.38
N ALA A 201 -6.96 14.91 0.89
CA ALA A 201 -6.00 14.77 1.98
C ALA A 201 -6.73 14.28 3.24
N ASP A 202 -6.09 13.39 4.00
CA ASP A 202 -6.68 12.77 5.21
C ASP A 202 -7.27 13.78 6.19
N CYS A 203 -6.59 14.90 6.42
CA CYS A 203 -7.03 15.93 7.35
C CYS A 203 -8.24 16.75 6.84
N ALA A 204 -8.53 16.75 5.54
CA ALA A 204 -9.56 17.60 4.95
C ALA A 204 -10.96 17.30 5.50
N ALA A 205 -11.29 16.02 5.66
CA ALA A 205 -12.58 15.60 6.19
C ALA A 205 -12.79 15.97 7.66
N PHE A 206 -11.71 16.14 8.43
CA PHE A 206 -11.76 16.54 9.84
C PHE A 206 -11.72 18.06 10.02
N ALA A 207 -11.13 18.79 9.07
CA ALA A 207 -11.11 20.26 9.10
C ALA A 207 -12.44 20.86 8.61
N VAL A 208 -13.07 20.28 7.58
CA VAL A 208 -14.30 20.82 6.98
C VAL A 208 -15.53 20.27 7.70
N GLY A 209 -16.29 21.16 8.35
CA GLY A 209 -17.49 20.79 9.14
C GLY A 209 -18.56 20.03 8.35
N ASP A 210 -18.85 20.42 7.10
CA ASP A 210 -19.75 19.67 6.19
C ASP A 210 -18.99 19.09 5.00
N PHE A 211 -17.97 18.26 5.26
CA PHE A 211 -17.18 17.63 4.20
C PHE A 211 -18.04 16.72 3.29
N HIS A 212 -18.95 15.95 3.89
CA HIS A 212 -19.82 15.04 3.15
C HIS A 212 -20.75 15.78 2.20
N GLY A 213 -21.34 16.89 2.64
CA GLY A 213 -22.23 17.69 1.82
C GLY A 213 -21.50 18.54 0.79
N SER A 214 -20.36 19.12 1.16
CA SER A 214 -19.64 20.09 0.32
C SER A 214 -18.79 19.42 -0.75
N PHE A 215 -18.16 18.27 -0.43
CA PHE A 215 -17.19 17.63 -1.33
C PHE A 215 -17.57 16.22 -1.75
N MET A 216 -18.08 15.40 -0.83
CA MET A 216 -18.22 13.95 -1.08
C MET A 216 -19.49 13.59 -1.88
N ARG A 217 -20.57 14.37 -1.75
CA ARG A 217 -21.86 14.02 -2.35
C ARG A 217 -21.77 13.80 -3.86
N GLY A 218 -22.14 12.60 -4.29
CA GLY A 218 -22.12 12.19 -5.70
C GLY A 218 -20.74 11.84 -6.24
N LYS A 219 -19.70 11.79 -5.40
CA LYS A 219 -18.33 11.49 -5.78
C LYS A 219 -17.80 10.25 -5.09
N SER A 220 -17.06 9.43 -5.82
CA SER A 220 -16.33 8.32 -5.23
C SER A 220 -15.07 8.85 -4.57
N LEU A 221 -15.00 8.73 -3.25
CA LEU A 221 -13.87 9.10 -2.40
C LEU A 221 -12.64 8.17 -2.52
N ALA A 222 -11.46 8.76 -2.59
CA ALA A 222 -10.20 8.17 -2.17
C ALA A 222 -9.43 9.17 -1.29
N ILE A 223 -8.76 8.70 -0.24
CA ILE A 223 -7.93 9.53 0.64
C ILE A 223 -6.47 9.07 0.64
N ALA A 224 -5.55 10.03 0.76
CA ALA A 224 -4.11 9.78 0.81
C ALA A 224 -3.38 10.94 1.49
N CYS A 225 -2.23 10.66 2.10
CA CYS A 225 -1.37 11.66 2.72
C CYS A 225 0.08 11.50 2.27
N PRO A 226 0.60 12.37 1.37
CA PRO A 226 1.98 12.26 0.86
C PRO A 226 3.08 12.33 1.94
N LYS A 227 2.75 12.82 3.14
CA LYS A 227 3.67 12.90 4.28
C LYS A 227 3.71 11.61 5.11
N LEU A 228 2.60 10.88 5.19
CA LEU A 228 2.46 9.72 6.07
C LEU A 228 2.52 8.41 5.29
N ASP A 229 2.07 8.44 4.05
CA ASP A 229 2.03 7.29 3.18
C ASP A 229 3.41 7.05 2.54
N SER A 230 3.66 5.79 2.17
CA SER A 230 4.84 5.36 1.41
C SER A 230 4.42 4.78 0.05
N GLY A 231 5.37 4.65 -0.88
CA GLY A 231 5.11 4.08 -2.21
C GLY A 231 4.20 4.96 -3.08
N MET A 232 4.55 6.23 -3.27
CA MET A 232 3.73 7.20 -4.03
C MET A 232 3.58 6.82 -5.52
N ASP A 233 4.54 6.08 -6.06
CA ASP A 233 4.50 5.46 -7.38
C ASP A 233 3.30 4.52 -7.53
N ILE A 234 2.94 3.76 -6.50
CA ILE A 234 1.73 2.92 -6.50
C ILE A 234 0.48 3.79 -6.66
N TYR A 235 0.46 5.00 -6.09
CA TYR A 235 -0.68 5.90 -6.21
C TYR A 235 -0.80 6.50 -7.60
N VAL A 236 0.32 6.84 -8.23
CA VAL A 236 0.37 7.24 -9.64
C VAL A 236 -0.25 6.14 -10.51
N ASP A 237 0.16 4.89 -10.29
CA ASP A 237 -0.28 3.74 -11.09
C ASP A 237 -1.76 3.43 -10.89
N LYS A 238 -2.24 3.49 -9.65
CA LYS A 238 -3.66 3.32 -9.33
C LYS A 238 -4.52 4.40 -9.96
N LEU A 239 -4.10 5.66 -9.88
CA LEU A 239 -4.86 6.77 -10.48
C LEU A 239 -4.84 6.67 -12.01
N ALA A 240 -3.72 6.32 -12.63
CA ALA A 240 -3.66 6.07 -14.08
C ALA A 240 -4.62 4.93 -14.48
N ALA A 241 -4.65 3.83 -13.72
CA ALA A 241 -5.59 2.73 -13.92
C ALA A 241 -7.06 3.16 -13.70
N MET A 242 -7.37 4.01 -12.72
CA MET A 242 -8.72 4.54 -12.54
C MET A 242 -9.14 5.42 -13.74
N ILE A 243 -8.22 6.22 -14.26
CA ILE A 243 -8.43 7.07 -15.43
C ILE A 243 -8.76 6.20 -16.65
N ASP A 244 -7.93 5.20 -16.94
CA ASP A 244 -8.03 4.40 -18.16
C ASP A 244 -9.07 3.28 -18.08
N MET A 245 -9.12 2.53 -16.97
CA MET A 245 -9.91 1.31 -16.85
C MET A 245 -11.29 1.55 -16.23
N SER A 246 -11.38 2.46 -15.26
CA SER A 246 -12.67 2.82 -14.64
C SER A 246 -13.33 4.02 -15.29
N HIS A 247 -12.68 4.63 -16.29
CA HIS A 247 -13.22 5.75 -17.05
C HIS A 247 -13.78 6.87 -16.16
N ILE A 248 -13.08 7.21 -15.06
CA ILE A 248 -13.55 8.30 -14.17
C ILE A 248 -13.75 9.61 -14.96
N ASN A 249 -14.81 10.35 -14.62
CA ASN A 249 -15.25 11.53 -15.36
C ASN A 249 -14.41 12.76 -15.01
N THR A 250 -14.15 12.97 -13.72
CA THR A 250 -13.37 14.09 -13.20
C THR A 250 -12.55 13.67 -11.97
N ILE A 251 -11.50 14.42 -11.64
CA ILE A 251 -10.79 14.30 -10.37
C ILE A 251 -10.88 15.64 -9.63
N THR A 252 -11.53 15.66 -8.47
CA THR A 252 -11.43 16.76 -7.51
C THR A 252 -10.33 16.44 -6.51
N VAL A 253 -9.29 17.27 -6.43
CA VAL A 253 -8.16 17.11 -5.51
C VAL A 253 -8.32 18.12 -4.38
N ALA A 254 -8.77 17.64 -3.22
CA ALA A 254 -8.98 18.47 -2.03
C ALA A 254 -7.76 18.40 -1.11
N ILE A 255 -6.98 19.47 -1.07
CA ILE A 255 -5.74 19.57 -0.30
C ILE A 255 -5.85 20.63 0.80
N MET A 256 -5.10 20.45 1.87
CA MET A 256 -4.94 21.49 2.89
C MET A 256 -3.93 22.55 2.43
N GLU A 257 -3.99 23.77 2.99
CA GLU A 257 -3.07 24.87 2.71
C GLU A 257 -1.60 24.59 3.08
N VAL A 258 -1.35 23.51 3.84
CA VAL A 258 -0.01 23.11 4.25
C VAL A 258 0.80 22.53 3.08
N PRO A 259 2.13 22.79 3.04
CA PRO A 259 2.97 22.42 1.90
C PRO A 259 3.03 20.91 1.63
N CYS A 260 2.84 20.07 2.65
CA CYS A 260 2.89 18.61 2.47
C CYS A 260 1.75 18.05 1.63
N CYS A 261 0.63 18.76 1.49
CA CYS A 261 -0.48 18.30 0.66
C CYS A 261 -0.25 18.54 -0.85
N GLY A 262 0.72 19.38 -1.22
CA GLY A 262 1.07 19.64 -2.62
C GLY A 262 1.48 18.39 -3.40
N GLY A 263 2.01 17.36 -2.70
CA GLY A 263 2.37 16.08 -3.30
C GLY A 263 1.20 15.36 -3.99
N LEU A 264 -0.05 15.53 -3.52
CA LEU A 264 -1.22 14.94 -4.18
C LEU A 264 -1.43 15.49 -5.59
N MET A 265 -1.18 16.78 -5.80
CA MET A 265 -1.26 17.38 -7.13
C MET A 265 -0.16 16.83 -8.05
N SER A 266 1.05 16.62 -7.53
CA SER A 266 2.15 16.02 -8.29
C SER A 266 1.82 14.59 -8.72
N ILE A 267 1.27 13.78 -7.81
CA ILE A 267 0.84 12.39 -8.08
C ILE A 267 -0.25 12.37 -9.17
N VAL A 268 -1.26 13.25 -9.07
CA VAL A 268 -2.32 13.33 -10.09
C VAL A 268 -1.78 13.79 -11.45
N ALA A 269 -0.89 14.78 -11.49
CA ALA A 269 -0.28 15.26 -12.72
C ALA A 269 0.60 14.18 -13.39
N GLU A 270 1.27 13.35 -12.61
CA GLU A 270 2.01 12.20 -13.12
C GLU A 270 1.09 11.09 -13.64
N ALA A 271 0.01 10.79 -12.90
CA ALA A 271 -1.00 9.83 -13.35
C ALA A 271 -1.66 10.27 -14.67
N GLN A 272 -1.98 11.55 -14.84
CA GLN A 272 -2.50 12.09 -16.10
C GLN A 272 -1.50 11.96 -17.27
N ARG A 273 -0.19 12.09 -17.00
CA ARG A 273 0.85 11.89 -18.03
C ARG A 273 1.01 10.41 -18.41
N LYS A 274 0.81 9.51 -17.45
CA LYS A 274 0.91 8.05 -17.65
C LYS A 274 -0.35 7.47 -18.31
N ALA A 275 -1.52 8.04 -18.04
CA ALA A 275 -2.79 7.56 -18.57
C ALA A 275 -2.92 7.80 -20.09
N SER A 276 -3.63 6.90 -20.76
CA SER A 276 -3.93 7.01 -22.19
C SER A 276 -4.99 8.06 -22.51
N ARG A 277 -5.88 8.38 -21.54
CA ARG A 277 -6.92 9.40 -21.69
C ARG A 277 -6.74 10.59 -20.75
N LYS A 278 -7.25 11.74 -21.20
CA LYS A 278 -7.34 12.94 -20.37
C LYS A 278 -8.56 12.89 -19.46
N VAL A 279 -8.39 13.36 -18.23
CA VAL A 279 -9.46 13.61 -17.26
C VAL A 279 -9.34 15.04 -16.75
N PRO A 280 -10.44 15.83 -16.69
CA PRO A 280 -10.44 17.14 -16.06
C PRO A 280 -10.11 17.06 -14.57
N VAL A 281 -9.23 17.95 -14.09
CA VAL A 281 -8.84 18.02 -12.69
C VAL A 281 -9.27 19.35 -12.09
N LYS A 282 -9.92 19.29 -10.93
CA LYS A 282 -10.29 20.45 -10.12
C LYS A 282 -9.46 20.44 -8.85
N LYS A 283 -8.70 21.49 -8.59
CA LYS A 283 -7.91 21.66 -7.37
C LYS A 283 -8.71 22.51 -6.38
N VAL A 284 -8.79 22.03 -5.13
CA VAL A 284 -9.39 22.74 -4.01
C VAL A 284 -8.35 22.87 -2.90
N VAL A 285 -8.14 24.09 -2.39
CA VAL A 285 -7.26 24.35 -1.23
C VAL A 285 -8.11 24.74 -0.03
N ILE A 286 -7.93 24.01 1.08
CA ILE A 286 -8.68 24.15 2.32
C ILE A 286 -7.76 24.72 3.41
N SER A 287 -8.20 25.75 4.14
CA SER A 287 -7.44 26.32 5.26
C SER A 287 -7.37 25.36 6.45
N LEU A 288 -6.48 25.64 7.39
CA LEU A 288 -6.41 24.90 8.66
C LEU A 288 -7.71 24.99 9.48
N GLN A 289 -8.59 25.96 9.18
CA GLN A 289 -9.90 26.14 9.81
C GLN A 289 -11.05 25.57 8.97
N GLY A 290 -10.77 24.87 7.87
CA GLY A 290 -11.78 24.20 7.05
C GLY A 290 -12.47 25.10 6.01
N GLU A 291 -11.97 26.31 5.79
CA GLU A 291 -12.51 27.23 4.78
C GLU A 291 -11.90 26.94 3.40
N THR A 292 -12.69 27.09 2.33
CA THR A 292 -12.15 26.95 0.97
C THR A 292 -11.45 28.23 0.56
N LEU A 293 -10.13 28.15 0.39
CA LEU A 293 -9.28 29.28 -0.01
C LEU A 293 -9.20 29.45 -1.52
N LEU A 294 -9.22 28.33 -2.26
CA LEU A 294 -9.06 28.31 -3.71
C LEU A 294 -9.84 27.14 -4.30
N GLU A 295 -10.45 27.39 -5.46
CA GLU A 295 -11.05 26.36 -6.29
C GLU A 295 -10.82 26.69 -7.78
N GLU A 296 -10.06 25.85 -8.48
CA GLU A 296 -9.66 26.09 -9.88
C GLU A 296 -9.62 24.79 -10.69
N TRP A 297 -9.87 24.89 -11.99
CA TRP A 297 -9.66 23.79 -12.94
C TRP A 297 -8.24 23.89 -13.50
N VAL A 298 -7.51 22.77 -13.51
CA VAL A 298 -6.09 22.68 -13.92
C VAL A 298 -5.89 21.69 -15.06
#